data_AF-A0A453GXA5-F1
#
_entry.id   AF-A0A453GXA5-F1
#
_cell.length_a   1.000
_cell.length_b   1.000
_cell.length_c   1.000
_cell.angle_alpha   90.00
_cell.angle_beta   90.00
_cell.angle_gamma   90.00
#
_symmetry.space_group_name_H-M   'P 1'
#
loop_
_entity.id
_entity.type
_entity.pdbx_description
1 polymer ?
#
loop_
_entity_poly.entity_id
_entity_poly.type
_entity_poly.pdbx_seq_one_letter_code
_entity_poly.pdbx_strand_id
1 'polypeptide(L)'
;FFLLSPSRDASAPSTSSYPSYGHRLPTLVDLTLVAGAKERGAVCLDGTPPGYHWLPGFGEGSDKWLLHLEGGSWCRNLTWCAQRKETNLGSSDHMERRAEFVGILSDDELQNPDFYNWNKVKVRYCDGASFSGNVEEEFQEDGTPFFFRGQRIWEAVMSELLSKGLSRAKEAFLTGCSAGGLSTYIHCDDFRALVPKASTGRHFWEKIYAWIL
;
A
#
# COMPACT_ATOMS: atom_id res chain seq x y z
N PHE A 1 -25.64 -53.84 -57.80
CA PHE A 1 -24.55 -53.10 -57.16
C PHE A 1 -25.10 -51.76 -56.68
N PHE A 2 -25.58 -51.72 -55.44
CA PHE A 2 -26.06 -50.50 -54.77
C PHE A 2 -24.94 -50.02 -53.84
N LEU A 3 -24.49 -48.78 -54.02
CA LEU A 3 -23.46 -48.13 -53.19
C LEU A 3 -24.13 -47.43 -52.00
N LEU A 4 -23.80 -47.85 -50.79
CA LEU A 4 -24.12 -47.18 -49.54
C LEU A 4 -23.17 -46.00 -49.32
N SER A 5 -23.72 -44.80 -49.07
CA SER A 5 -22.98 -43.62 -48.65
C SER A 5 -22.87 -43.57 -47.12
N PRO A 6 -21.72 -43.21 -46.51
CA PRO A 6 -21.65 -42.86 -45.10
C PRO A 6 -21.83 -41.35 -44.90
N SER A 7 -22.71 -41.01 -43.96
CA SER A 7 -22.98 -39.67 -43.44
C SER A 7 -21.71 -39.05 -42.83
N ARG A 8 -21.36 -37.82 -43.22
CA ARG A 8 -20.33 -37.01 -42.57
C ARG A 8 -21.01 -35.89 -41.79
N ASP A 9 -21.26 -36.11 -40.51
CA ASP A 9 -21.47 -35.00 -39.56
C ASP A 9 -20.10 -34.64 -38.99
N ALA A 10 -19.52 -33.55 -39.51
CA ALA A 10 -18.38 -32.87 -38.91
C ALA A 10 -18.91 -31.59 -38.27
N SER A 11 -19.27 -31.66 -37.00
CA SER A 11 -19.60 -30.51 -36.18
C SER A 11 -18.37 -29.61 -36.05
N ALA A 12 -18.50 -28.35 -36.45
CA ALA A 12 -17.49 -27.31 -36.24
C ALA A 12 -17.22 -27.13 -34.73
N PRO A 13 -15.97 -26.82 -34.32
CA PRO A 13 -15.69 -26.52 -32.93
C PRO A 13 -16.39 -25.21 -32.55
N SER A 14 -17.24 -25.28 -31.53
CA SER A 14 -17.88 -24.14 -30.90
C SER A 14 -16.81 -23.17 -30.40
N THR A 15 -16.93 -21.90 -30.79
CA THR A 15 -16.17 -20.80 -30.19
C THR A 15 -16.52 -20.75 -28.70
N SER A 16 -15.61 -21.25 -27.86
CA SER A 16 -15.68 -21.10 -26.41
C SER A 16 -15.62 -19.61 -26.08
N SER A 17 -16.78 -19.00 -25.86
CA SER A 17 -16.88 -17.69 -25.22
C SER A 17 -16.54 -17.89 -23.74
N TYR A 18 -15.28 -17.65 -23.38
CA TYR A 18 -14.92 -17.48 -21.98
C TYR A 18 -15.83 -16.40 -21.37
N PRO A 19 -16.43 -16.62 -20.18
CA PRO A 19 -17.19 -15.58 -19.52
C PRO A 19 -16.22 -14.43 -19.21
N SER A 20 -16.38 -13.31 -19.91
CA SER A 20 -15.79 -12.04 -19.50
C SER A 20 -16.54 -11.64 -18.24
N TYR A 21 -15.99 -12.00 -17.08
CA TYR A 21 -16.30 -11.25 -15.88
C TYR A 21 -15.91 -9.81 -16.20
N GLY A 22 -16.88 -8.90 -16.21
CA GLY A 22 -16.73 -7.48 -16.59
C GLY A 22 -15.86 -6.67 -15.62
N HIS A 23 -14.80 -7.26 -15.08
CA HIS A 23 -13.85 -6.60 -14.21
C HIS A 23 -13.06 -5.60 -15.03
N ARG A 24 -13.09 -4.36 -14.55
CA ARG A 24 -12.25 -3.28 -15.04
C ARG A 24 -10.78 -3.66 -14.78
N LEU A 25 -9.88 -3.35 -15.73
CA LEU A 25 -8.45 -3.55 -15.51
C LEU A 25 -8.00 -2.80 -14.25
N PRO A 26 -7.05 -3.36 -13.46
CA PRO A 26 -6.56 -2.69 -12.26
C PRO A 26 -6.03 -1.29 -12.56
N THR A 27 -6.39 -0.35 -11.70
CA THR A 27 -5.86 1.01 -11.79
C THR A 27 -4.39 1.01 -11.37
N LEU A 28 -3.51 1.49 -12.25
CA LEU A 28 -2.10 1.72 -11.97
C LEU A 28 -1.90 3.09 -11.36
N VAL A 29 -1.33 3.14 -10.16
CA VAL A 29 -1.14 4.38 -9.40
C VAL A 29 0.35 4.69 -9.31
N ASP A 30 0.75 5.91 -9.66
CA ASP A 30 2.16 6.34 -9.65
C ASP A 30 2.72 6.46 -8.22
N LEU A 31 4.02 6.18 -8.10
CA LEU A 31 4.79 6.39 -6.87
C LEU A 31 5.05 7.89 -6.67
N THR A 32 4.70 8.39 -5.50
CA THR A 32 5.07 9.72 -5.03
C THR A 32 6.13 9.58 -3.94
N LEU A 33 7.30 10.20 -4.16
CA LEU A 33 8.30 10.34 -3.11
C LEU A 33 7.92 11.51 -2.20
N VAL A 34 8.06 11.34 -0.90
CA VAL A 34 7.68 12.35 0.08
C VAL A 34 8.60 13.56 -0.04
N ALA A 35 8.03 14.74 -0.26
CA ALA A 35 8.79 15.96 -0.43
C ALA A 35 9.45 16.38 0.90
N GLY A 36 10.69 16.84 0.83
CA GLY A 36 11.40 17.33 2.02
C GLY A 36 11.69 16.24 3.08
N ALA A 37 11.63 14.95 2.71
CA ALA A 37 11.75 13.86 3.67
C ALA A 37 13.19 13.71 4.19
N LYS A 38 14.17 13.83 3.30
CA LYS A 38 15.60 13.70 3.65
C LYS A 38 16.03 14.76 4.65
N GLU A 39 15.57 16.00 4.47
CA GLU A 39 15.84 17.15 5.33
C GLU A 39 15.25 16.96 6.74
N ARG A 40 14.23 16.11 6.87
CA ARG A 40 13.61 15.71 8.14
C ARG A 40 14.17 14.40 8.71
N GLY A 41 15.20 13.83 8.09
CA GLY A 41 15.77 12.53 8.48
C GLY A 41 14.83 11.35 8.24
N ALA A 42 13.77 11.53 7.44
CA ALA A 42 12.85 10.48 7.03
C ALA A 42 13.38 9.85 5.74
N VAL A 43 14.12 8.75 5.89
CA VAL A 43 14.77 8.05 4.79
C VAL A 43 14.62 6.54 4.93
N CYS A 44 14.59 5.83 3.80
CA CYS A 44 14.65 4.37 3.74
C CYS A 44 16.00 3.84 4.28
N LEU A 45 16.13 2.52 4.42
CA LEU A 45 17.37 1.86 4.90
C LEU A 45 18.63 2.33 4.16
N ASP A 46 18.51 2.67 2.88
CA ASP A 46 19.61 3.13 2.03
C ASP A 46 19.87 4.63 2.04
N GLY A 47 19.00 5.43 2.66
CA GLY A 47 19.09 6.90 2.67
C GLY A 47 18.25 7.60 1.58
N THR A 48 17.56 6.87 0.73
CA THR A 48 16.60 7.43 -0.24
C THR A 48 15.31 7.90 0.45
N PRO A 49 14.55 8.86 -0.12
CA PRO A 49 13.30 9.29 0.52
C PRO A 49 12.24 8.18 0.47
N PRO A 50 11.34 8.08 1.48
CA PRO A 50 10.21 7.18 1.43
C PRO A 50 9.19 7.62 0.37
N GLY A 51 8.27 6.72 0.04
CA GLY A 51 7.21 7.00 -0.91
C GLY A 51 5.88 6.31 -0.60
N TYR A 52 4.86 6.71 -1.33
CA TYR A 52 3.53 6.12 -1.29
C TYR A 52 2.84 6.26 -2.65
N HIS A 53 1.81 5.47 -2.87
CA HIS A 53 0.90 5.61 -4.01
C HIS A 53 -0.41 6.18 -3.51
N TRP A 54 -1.00 7.14 -4.23
CA TRP A 54 -2.28 7.75 -3.84
C TRP A 54 -3.25 7.84 -5.02
N LEU A 55 -4.42 7.23 -4.85
CA LEU A 55 -5.55 7.36 -5.74
C LEU A 55 -6.60 8.26 -5.08
N PRO A 56 -6.90 9.44 -5.65
CA PRO A 56 -7.91 10.35 -5.11
C PRO A 56 -9.31 9.71 -5.09
N GLY A 57 -10.05 9.94 -4.02
CA GLY A 57 -11.44 9.53 -3.91
C GLY A 57 -12.37 10.42 -4.74
N PHE A 58 -13.60 9.96 -4.97
CA PHE A 58 -14.60 10.68 -5.74
C PHE A 58 -16.00 10.54 -5.14
N GLY A 59 -16.91 11.43 -5.54
CA GLY A 59 -18.29 11.44 -5.05
C GLY A 59 -18.36 11.49 -3.52
N GLU A 60 -19.20 10.64 -2.93
CA GLU A 60 -19.39 10.55 -1.49
C GLU A 60 -18.18 9.97 -0.73
N GLY A 61 -17.19 9.38 -1.41
CA GLY A 61 -15.96 8.88 -0.82
C GLY A 61 -14.81 9.89 -0.82
N SER A 62 -14.99 11.08 -1.42
CA SER A 62 -13.94 12.10 -1.58
C SER A 62 -13.41 12.67 -0.25
N ASP A 63 -14.17 12.57 0.85
CA ASP A 63 -13.76 12.95 2.21
C ASP A 63 -13.50 11.74 3.13
N LYS A 64 -13.43 10.54 2.57
CA LYS A 64 -13.09 9.29 3.27
C LYS A 64 -11.74 8.76 2.81
N TRP A 65 -10.99 8.15 3.72
CA TRP A 65 -9.60 7.76 3.49
C TRP A 65 -9.33 6.32 3.91
N LEU A 66 -8.62 5.58 3.07
CA LEU A 66 -8.13 4.24 3.34
C LEU A 66 -6.61 4.24 3.14
N LEU A 67 -5.88 4.09 4.23
CA LEU A 67 -4.42 3.98 4.24
C LEU A 67 -4.06 2.51 4.43
N HIS A 68 -3.19 1.99 3.57
CA HIS A 68 -2.69 0.63 3.61
C HIS A 68 -1.16 0.64 3.75
N LEU A 69 -0.66 0.03 4.81
CA LEU A 69 0.76 -0.11 5.07
C LEU A 69 1.26 -1.40 4.44
N GLU A 70 2.21 -1.26 3.51
CA GLU A 70 2.85 -2.38 2.84
C GLU A 70 3.58 -3.29 3.85
N GLY A 71 3.49 -4.60 3.62
CA GLY A 71 4.24 -5.61 4.37
C GLY A 71 5.55 -5.98 3.70
N GLY A 72 6.31 -6.88 4.33
CA GLY A 72 7.53 -7.41 3.73
C GLY A 72 8.52 -8.00 4.71
N SER A 73 8.07 -8.60 5.82
CA SER A 73 8.94 -9.09 6.90
C SER A 73 9.86 -7.98 7.47
N TRP A 74 10.92 -8.37 8.17
CA TRP A 74 11.91 -7.49 8.78
C TRP A 74 13.32 -7.97 8.42
N CYS A 75 14.31 -7.10 8.49
CA CYS A 75 15.70 -7.55 8.53
C CYS A 75 16.12 -7.74 10.00
N ARG A 76 16.72 -8.90 10.32
CA ARG A 76 16.96 -9.33 11.72
C ARG A 76 18.40 -9.11 12.19
N ASN A 77 19.30 -8.79 11.28
CA ASN A 77 20.71 -8.51 11.52
C ASN A 77 21.26 -7.68 10.36
N LEU A 78 22.45 -7.11 10.54
CA LEU A 78 23.07 -6.21 9.57
C LEU A 78 23.31 -6.86 8.20
N THR A 79 23.64 -8.15 8.13
CA THR A 79 23.81 -8.87 6.86
C THR A 79 22.49 -8.94 6.06
N TRP A 80 21.38 -9.21 6.75
CA TRP A 80 20.05 -9.23 6.12
C TRP A 80 19.60 -7.82 5.73
N CYS A 81 19.92 -6.81 6.56
CA CYS A 81 19.60 -5.43 6.25
C CYS A 81 20.41 -4.93 5.04
N ALA A 82 21.68 -5.34 4.90
CA ALA A 82 22.51 -5.04 3.75
C ALA A 82 21.89 -5.57 2.44
N GLN A 83 21.46 -6.83 2.43
CA GLN A 83 20.79 -7.40 1.26
C GLN A 83 19.45 -6.71 0.96
N ARG A 84 18.68 -6.39 2.01
CA ARG A 84 17.38 -5.73 1.87
C ARG A 84 17.48 -4.31 1.32
N LYS A 85 18.54 -3.59 1.68
CA LYS A 85 18.84 -2.24 1.19
C LYS A 85 18.84 -2.16 -0.33
N GLU A 86 19.31 -3.22 -0.99
CA GLU A 86 19.38 -3.37 -2.46
C GLU A 86 18.06 -3.83 -3.11
N THR A 87 16.92 -3.67 -2.41
CA THR A 87 15.59 -4.09 -2.90
C THR A 87 14.55 -2.98 -2.71
N ASN A 88 13.35 -3.17 -3.29
CA ASN A 88 12.20 -2.28 -3.10
C ASN A 88 11.75 -2.13 -1.64
N LEU A 89 12.17 -3.03 -0.75
CA LEU A 89 11.88 -3.03 0.68
C LEU A 89 12.95 -2.35 1.56
N GLY A 90 13.98 -1.76 0.94
CA GLY A 90 15.03 -1.00 1.61
C GLY A 90 15.44 0.29 0.88
N SER A 91 15.00 0.47 -0.36
CA SER A 91 15.29 1.63 -1.20
C SER A 91 14.10 2.00 -2.09
N SER A 92 13.84 3.30 -2.19
CA SER A 92 12.86 3.82 -3.16
C SER A 92 13.35 3.81 -4.60
N ASP A 93 14.66 3.68 -4.84
CA ASP A 93 15.22 3.56 -6.19
C ASP A 93 14.85 2.23 -6.85
N HIS A 94 14.54 1.23 -6.03
CA HIS A 94 14.11 -0.10 -6.46
C HIS A 94 12.59 -0.31 -6.41
N MET A 95 11.81 0.64 -5.90
CA MET A 95 10.34 0.53 -5.85
C MET A 95 9.71 0.57 -7.23
N GLU A 96 8.62 -0.17 -7.42
CA GLU A 96 7.84 -0.06 -8.64
C GLU A 96 7.28 1.36 -8.77
N ARG A 97 7.52 2.00 -9.92
CA ARG A 97 7.03 3.35 -10.20
C ARG A 97 5.51 3.42 -10.30
N ARG A 98 4.87 2.30 -10.59
CA ARG A 98 3.41 2.15 -10.63
C ARG A 98 3.00 0.89 -9.88
N ALA A 99 1.98 1.01 -9.05
CA ALA A 99 1.40 -0.12 -8.32
C ALA A 99 -0.04 -0.35 -8.79
N GLU A 100 -0.41 -1.62 -8.97
CA GLU A 100 -1.80 -2.01 -9.20
C GLU A 100 -2.59 -1.91 -7.91
N PHE A 101 -3.72 -1.20 -7.96
CA PHE A 101 -4.66 -1.12 -6.85
C PHE A 101 -5.75 -2.17 -7.05
N VAL A 102 -5.71 -3.21 -6.21
CA VAL A 102 -6.59 -4.39 -6.25
C VAL A 102 -7.17 -4.68 -4.87
N GLY A 103 -8.18 -5.56 -4.79
CA GLY A 103 -8.84 -5.93 -3.53
C GLY A 103 -9.40 -4.70 -2.82
N ILE A 104 -9.07 -4.51 -1.53
CA ILE A 104 -9.53 -3.36 -0.73
C ILE A 104 -9.05 -2.01 -1.28
N LEU A 105 -8.00 -2.00 -2.12
CA LEU A 105 -7.52 -0.78 -2.80
C LEU A 105 -8.16 -0.57 -4.18
N SER A 106 -8.90 -1.54 -4.72
CA SER A 106 -9.50 -1.44 -6.05
C SER A 106 -10.54 -0.31 -6.12
N ASP A 107 -10.60 0.41 -7.24
CA ASP A 107 -11.66 1.38 -7.58
C ASP A 107 -12.80 0.77 -8.41
N ASP A 108 -12.78 -0.54 -8.60
CA ASP A 108 -13.90 -1.31 -9.14
C ASP A 108 -14.90 -1.62 -8.01
N GLU A 109 -16.10 -1.06 -8.08
CA GLU A 109 -17.20 -1.28 -7.12
C GLU A 109 -17.60 -2.76 -7.01
N LEU A 110 -17.45 -3.55 -8.08
CA LEU A 110 -17.74 -4.98 -8.03
C LEU A 110 -16.72 -5.77 -7.21
N GLN A 111 -15.50 -5.26 -7.08
CA GLN A 111 -14.44 -5.88 -6.27
C GLN A 111 -14.37 -5.27 -4.87
N ASN A 112 -14.70 -3.99 -4.73
CA ASN A 112 -14.56 -3.22 -3.50
C ASN A 112 -15.80 -2.36 -3.22
N PRO A 113 -16.97 -2.99 -2.97
CA PRO A 113 -18.23 -2.25 -2.85
C PRO A 113 -18.22 -1.24 -1.69
N ASP A 114 -17.41 -1.47 -0.66
CA ASP A 114 -17.36 -0.62 0.54
C ASP A 114 -16.50 0.63 0.36
N PHE A 115 -15.37 0.51 -0.38
CA PHE A 115 -14.33 1.55 -0.41
C PHE A 115 -13.92 2.02 -1.82
N TYR A 116 -14.58 1.56 -2.89
CA TYR A 116 -14.15 1.83 -4.27
C TYR A 116 -14.00 3.33 -4.59
N ASN A 117 -14.76 4.21 -3.96
CA ASN A 117 -14.73 5.65 -4.19
C ASN A 117 -13.96 6.47 -3.13
N TRP A 118 -13.31 5.82 -2.16
CA TRP A 118 -12.53 6.49 -1.11
C TRP A 118 -11.18 6.98 -1.65
N ASN A 119 -10.53 7.91 -0.95
CA ASN A 119 -9.11 8.18 -1.13
C ASN A 119 -8.31 6.96 -0.69
N LYS A 120 -7.43 6.44 -1.54
CA LYS A 120 -6.68 5.21 -1.25
C LYS A 120 -5.20 5.47 -1.30
N VAL A 121 -4.51 5.15 -0.21
CA VAL A 121 -3.08 5.36 -0.06
C VAL A 121 -2.42 4.03 0.23
N LYS A 122 -1.41 3.65 -0.55
CA LYS A 122 -0.50 2.55 -0.21
C LYS A 122 0.85 3.15 0.20
N VAL A 123 1.17 3.12 1.49
CA VAL A 123 2.47 3.57 2.00
C VAL A 123 3.50 2.48 1.74
N ARG A 124 4.60 2.82 1.08
CA ARG A 124 5.67 1.86 0.75
C ARG A 124 6.55 1.61 1.97
N TYR A 125 6.91 0.35 2.16
CA TYR A 125 7.67 -0.09 3.32
C TYR A 125 9.15 -0.22 2.96
N CYS A 126 10.00 0.58 3.60
CA CYS A 126 11.43 0.61 3.28
C CYS A 126 12.39 0.77 4.47
N ASP A 127 11.90 0.73 5.71
CA ASP A 127 12.73 0.82 6.93
C ASP A 127 13.13 -0.54 7.50
N GLY A 128 12.47 -1.62 7.07
CA GLY A 128 12.76 -2.98 7.56
C GLY A 128 12.39 -3.23 9.03
N ALA A 129 11.69 -2.29 9.69
CA ALA A 129 11.37 -2.29 11.12
C ALA A 129 9.90 -1.93 11.42
N SER A 130 8.94 -2.26 10.53
CA SER A 130 7.50 -1.93 10.69
C SER A 130 7.22 -0.46 11.03
N PHE A 131 7.93 0.47 10.38
CA PHE A 131 7.81 1.90 10.64
C PHE A 131 8.06 2.30 12.11
N SER A 132 8.78 1.49 12.90
CA SER A 132 8.93 1.73 14.36
C SER A 132 10.29 2.28 14.79
N GLY A 133 11.33 2.11 13.96
CA GLY A 133 12.68 2.54 14.29
C GLY A 133 12.90 4.06 14.19
N ASN A 134 13.82 4.60 14.99
CA ASN A 134 14.34 5.97 14.83
C ASN A 134 15.82 6.05 15.24
N VAL A 135 16.62 5.08 14.80
CA VAL A 135 18.05 5.07 15.09
C VAL A 135 18.74 6.03 14.12
N GLU A 136 19.64 6.87 14.66
CA GLU A 136 20.21 7.95 13.89
C GLU A 136 21.08 7.43 12.74
N GLU A 137 22.11 6.67 13.09
CA GLU A 137 22.97 5.99 12.14
C GLU A 137 23.44 4.68 12.81
N GLU A 138 23.29 3.57 12.08
CA GLU A 138 24.06 2.35 12.34
C GLU A 138 24.99 2.12 11.16
N PHE A 139 26.12 1.45 11.37
CA PHE A 139 27.11 1.23 10.31
C PHE A 139 27.30 -0.26 10.04
N GLN A 140 27.46 -0.61 8.77
CA GLN A 140 28.03 -1.89 8.35
C GLN A 140 29.48 -2.02 8.82
N GLU A 141 30.02 -3.24 8.79
CA GLU A 141 31.43 -3.50 9.09
C GLU A 141 32.38 -2.72 8.14
N ASP A 142 31.92 -2.38 6.93
CA ASP A 142 32.67 -1.59 5.94
C ASP A 142 32.49 -0.07 6.07
N GLY A 143 31.73 0.40 7.06
CA GLY A 143 31.47 1.82 7.31
C GLY A 143 30.28 2.41 6.54
N THR A 144 29.56 1.61 5.75
CA THR A 144 28.34 2.07 5.05
C THR A 144 27.18 2.24 6.04
N PRO A 145 26.46 3.39 6.03
CA PRO A 145 25.36 3.60 6.98
C PRO A 145 24.08 2.83 6.64
N PHE A 146 23.34 2.48 7.69
CA PHE A 146 21.96 2.05 7.75
C PHE A 146 21.11 3.10 8.44
N PHE A 147 19.91 3.28 7.92
CA PHE A 147 18.93 4.22 8.47
C PHE A 147 17.66 3.49 8.88
N PHE A 148 17.55 3.16 10.16
CA PHE A 148 16.32 2.61 10.74
C PHE A 148 15.39 3.75 11.16
N ARG A 149 14.79 4.43 10.17
CA ARG A 149 14.04 5.69 10.34
C ARG A 149 12.53 5.52 10.19
N GLY A 150 12.01 4.32 10.45
CA GLY A 150 10.59 3.99 10.32
C GLY A 150 9.61 5.02 10.92
N GLN A 151 9.85 5.46 12.15
CA GLN A 151 9.03 6.48 12.81
C GLN A 151 9.05 7.82 12.07
N ARG A 152 10.22 8.25 11.57
CA ARG A 152 10.37 9.48 10.79
C ARG A 152 9.66 9.37 9.45
N ILE A 153 9.74 8.21 8.81
CA ILE A 153 9.01 7.92 7.57
C ILE A 153 7.50 8.05 7.81
N TRP A 154 6.98 7.42 8.88
CA TRP A 154 5.57 7.52 9.26
C TRP A 154 5.14 8.98 9.45
N GLU A 155 5.85 9.74 10.30
CA GLU A 155 5.59 11.16 10.55
C GLU A 155 5.61 11.98 9.25
N ALA A 156 6.58 11.71 8.39
CA ALA A 156 6.77 12.44 7.15
C ALA A 156 5.64 12.20 6.15
N VAL A 157 5.23 10.94 5.98
CA VAL A 157 4.11 10.55 5.12
C VAL A 157 2.80 11.12 5.66
N MET A 158 2.52 10.94 6.96
CA MET A 158 1.28 11.45 7.56
C MET A 158 1.16 12.97 7.44
N SER A 159 2.24 13.70 7.72
CA SER A 159 2.26 15.16 7.54
C SER A 159 1.92 15.58 6.12
N GLU A 160 2.42 14.87 5.11
CA GLU A 160 2.13 15.19 3.72
C GLU A 160 0.67 14.87 3.37
N LEU A 161 0.15 13.71 3.80
CA LEU A 161 -1.26 13.33 3.58
C LEU A 161 -2.24 14.27 4.28
N LEU A 162 -1.92 14.75 5.48
CA LEU A 162 -2.71 15.77 6.19
C LEU A 162 -2.84 17.05 5.37
N SER A 163 -1.75 17.49 4.73
CA SER A 163 -1.77 18.65 3.83
C SER A 163 -2.61 18.42 2.57
N LYS A 164 -2.68 17.17 2.10
CA LYS A 164 -3.46 16.77 0.91
C LYS A 164 -4.96 16.58 1.16
N GLY A 165 -5.38 16.54 2.43
CA GLY A 165 -6.79 16.55 2.80
C GLY A 165 -7.18 15.55 3.87
N LEU A 166 -6.28 14.68 4.32
CA LEU A 166 -6.55 13.73 5.41
C LEU A 166 -6.97 14.46 6.70
N SER A 167 -6.45 15.67 6.93
CA SER A 167 -6.84 16.53 8.06
C SER A 167 -8.31 16.94 8.08
N ARG A 168 -9.03 16.76 6.97
CA ARG A 168 -10.47 17.05 6.84
C ARG A 168 -11.31 15.79 6.62
N ALA A 169 -10.70 14.61 6.77
CA ALA A 169 -11.39 13.35 6.57
C ALA A 169 -12.56 13.20 7.55
N LYS A 170 -13.71 12.74 7.07
CA LYS A 170 -14.84 12.36 7.93
C LYS A 170 -14.68 10.95 8.47
N GLU A 171 -14.06 10.09 7.68
CA GLU A 171 -13.78 8.70 8.00
C GLU A 171 -12.38 8.36 7.47
N ALA A 172 -11.60 7.65 8.28
CA ALA A 172 -10.27 7.22 7.89
C ALA A 172 -9.98 5.84 8.46
N PHE A 173 -9.53 4.92 7.60
CA PHE A 173 -9.13 3.57 7.99
C PHE A 173 -7.64 3.36 7.76
N LEU A 174 -7.02 2.74 8.76
CA LEU A 174 -5.64 2.28 8.71
C LEU A 174 -5.62 0.76 8.64
N THR A 175 -5.02 0.22 7.60
CA THR A 175 -4.94 -1.22 7.32
C THR A 175 -3.50 -1.60 6.99
N GLY A 176 -3.18 -2.89 7.05
CA GLY A 176 -1.85 -3.35 6.66
C GLY A 176 -1.74 -4.87 6.61
N CYS A 177 -0.71 -5.34 5.91
CA CYS A 177 -0.42 -6.77 5.76
C CYS A 177 0.93 -7.12 6.38
N SER A 178 1.02 -8.23 7.11
CA SER A 178 2.23 -8.75 7.76
C SER A 178 2.93 -7.66 8.61
N ALA A 179 4.16 -7.28 8.27
CA ALA A 179 4.89 -6.17 8.91
C ALA A 179 4.12 -4.84 8.88
N GLY A 180 3.38 -4.56 7.81
CA GLY A 180 2.48 -3.40 7.73
C GLY A 180 1.26 -3.55 8.65
N GLY A 181 0.77 -4.78 8.83
CA GLY A 181 -0.24 -5.11 9.83
C GLY A 181 0.23 -4.80 11.25
N LEU A 182 1.42 -5.25 11.63
CA LEU A 182 2.03 -4.86 12.91
C LEU A 182 2.20 -3.34 13.03
N SER A 183 2.62 -2.68 11.95
CA SER A 183 2.75 -1.22 11.93
C SER A 183 1.41 -0.51 12.23
N THR A 184 0.28 -1.06 11.81
CA THR A 184 -1.02 -0.46 12.16
C THR A 184 -1.29 -0.49 13.67
N TYR A 185 -0.88 -1.56 14.37
CA TYR A 185 -1.01 -1.65 15.82
C TYR A 185 -0.08 -0.65 16.52
N ILE A 186 1.16 -0.51 16.04
CA ILE A 186 2.15 0.42 16.59
C ILE A 186 1.68 1.87 16.47
N HIS A 187 1.08 2.24 15.34
CA HIS A 187 0.75 3.63 15.00
C HIS A 187 -0.73 4.01 15.15
N CYS A 188 -1.57 3.11 15.69
CA CYS A 188 -3.02 3.37 15.73
C CYS A 188 -3.38 4.62 16.54
N ASP A 189 -2.79 4.77 17.73
CA ASP A 189 -3.09 5.91 18.62
C ASP A 189 -2.63 7.24 18.00
N ASP A 190 -1.44 7.25 17.40
CA ASP A 190 -0.90 8.40 16.67
C ASP A 190 -1.80 8.75 15.48
N PHE A 191 -2.20 7.76 14.67
CA PHE A 191 -3.11 7.97 13.55
C PHE A 191 -4.45 8.54 13.99
N ARG A 192 -5.03 8.00 15.07
CA ARG A 192 -6.28 8.50 15.65
C ARG A 192 -6.16 9.94 16.15
N ALA A 193 -5.01 10.33 16.68
CA ALA A 193 -4.78 11.70 17.14
C ALA A 193 -4.71 12.71 15.98
N LEU A 194 -4.31 12.27 14.79
CA LEU A 194 -4.15 13.13 13.60
C LEU A 194 -5.44 13.37 12.82
N VAL A 195 -6.41 12.45 12.88
CA VAL A 195 -7.67 12.54 12.16
C VAL A 195 -8.73 13.25 13.03
N PRO A 196 -9.57 14.13 12.46
CA PRO A 196 -10.61 14.81 13.24
C PRO A 196 -11.47 13.80 14.01
N LYS A 197 -11.66 14.04 15.31
CA LYS A 197 -12.65 13.30 16.09
C LYS A 197 -14.01 13.55 15.44
N ALA A 198 -14.63 12.52 14.89
CA ALA A 198 -15.95 12.61 14.30
C ALA A 198 -16.90 13.28 15.32
N SER A 199 -17.35 14.49 14.99
CA SER A 199 -18.34 15.21 15.80
C SER A 199 -19.65 14.43 15.75
N THR A 200 -19.94 13.72 16.84
CA THR A 200 -21.26 13.19 17.22
C THR A 200 -22.02 12.39 16.15
N GLY A 201 -21.99 11.07 16.25
CA GLY A 201 -23.04 10.20 15.70
C GLY A 201 -22.63 9.09 14.74
N ARG A 202 -21.36 9.02 14.32
CA ARG A 202 -20.83 7.86 13.58
C ARG A 202 -19.57 7.38 14.27
N HIS A 203 -19.58 6.12 14.66
CA HIS A 203 -18.47 5.46 15.32
C HIS A 203 -17.24 5.58 14.41
N PHE A 204 -16.15 6.17 14.93
CA PHE A 204 -14.84 5.91 14.38
C PHE A 204 -14.62 4.41 14.58
N TRP A 205 -14.87 3.63 13.52
CA TRP A 205 -14.61 2.21 13.55
C TRP A 205 -13.08 2.07 13.52
N GLU A 206 -12.46 1.91 14.69
CA GLU A 206 -11.13 1.30 14.80
C GLU A 206 -11.26 -0.16 14.34
N LYS A 207 -11.37 -0.37 13.02
CA LYS A 207 -11.11 -1.67 12.44
C LYS A 207 -9.70 -1.65 11.90
N ILE A 208 -8.75 -1.86 12.81
CA ILE A 208 -7.42 -2.27 12.45
C ILE A 208 -7.54 -3.67 11.85
N TYR A 209 -7.60 -3.76 10.53
CA TYR A 209 -7.44 -5.02 9.83
C TYR A 209 -5.94 -5.27 9.65
N ALA A 210 -5.35 -5.93 10.64
CA ALA A 210 -4.00 -6.44 10.58
C ALA A 210 -4.05 -7.92 10.19
N TRP A 211 -3.62 -8.23 8.97
CA TRP A 211 -3.35 -9.61 8.58
C TRP A 211 -1.91 -9.94 8.98
N ILE A 212 -1.69 -10.32 10.25
CA ILE A 212 -0.39 -10.86 10.69
C ILE A 212 -0.35 -12.31 10.23
N LEU A 213 0.22 -12.53 9.03
CA LEU A 213 0.60 -13.85 8.52
C LEU A 213 1.98 -14.24 9.04
#